data_AF-A0A022QJ83-F1
#
_entry.id   AF-A0A022QJ83-F1
#
_cell.length_a   1.000
_cell.length_b   1.000
_cell.length_c   1.000
_cell.angle_alpha   90.00
_cell.angle_beta   90.00
_cell.angle_gamma   90.00
#
_symmetry.space_group_name_H-M   'P 1'
#
loop_
_entity.id
_entity.type
_entity.pdbx_description
1 polymer ?
#
loop_
_entity_poly.entity_id
_entity_poly.type
_entity_poly.pdbx_seq_one_letter_code
_entity_poly.pdbx_strand_id
1 'polypeptide(L)'
;MAIPSIQNRPGIQPPSLFNPVESLKNSRKGKPSPSLLSLCLGVVGSNLEDIIDDLPEIALTLPSDIKMVMVAIARRRKLLSDEFLIALADSSWEILDISGSDVSDSGICHVSNICQNLRAVDISLCRMITPAGVSKLLQLCRSIEILRWGGCPRSDYTARRCLSLLKPSINDAEGESWEELDAVELTHGAQSLRWLVWPRIDKDTQEILALECPRIIVNPKPSLLGLRGTEIPREAVLQLVLDDPIVLDIDPRTWAVSGINASRAPILSVSTPNELSVAEKFRLAFVERDNRLAPKRAKNARQHQRRAEREWVMMDERAKALALASKATKSANLRKL
;
A
#
# COMPACT_ATOMS: atom_id res chain seq x y z
N MET A 1 -45.54 50.79 41.14
CA MET A 1 -44.86 51.92 40.47
C MET A 1 -43.39 51.55 40.29
N ALA A 2 -42.86 51.84 39.10
CA ALA A 2 -41.46 51.79 38.65
C ALA A 2 -40.80 50.40 38.47
N ILE A 3 -40.75 50.00 37.20
CA ILE A 3 -39.90 48.96 36.60
C ILE A 3 -38.48 49.52 36.48
N PRO A 4 -37.41 48.81 36.88
CA PRO A 4 -36.05 49.23 36.59
C PRO A 4 -35.62 48.79 35.17
N SER A 5 -35.44 49.80 34.32
CA SER A 5 -34.42 49.97 33.27
C SER A 5 -33.65 48.73 32.78
N ILE A 6 -33.93 48.39 31.52
CA ILE A 6 -33.15 47.54 30.63
C ILE A 6 -31.78 48.20 30.38
N GLN A 7 -30.69 47.54 30.78
CA GLN A 7 -29.34 47.84 30.28
C GLN A 7 -28.88 46.72 29.32
N ASN A 8 -28.42 47.16 28.16
CA ASN A 8 -27.96 46.39 27.00
C ASN A 8 -26.99 45.26 27.35
N ARG A 9 -27.34 44.02 26.97
CA ARG A 9 -26.36 42.95 26.71
C ARG A 9 -25.92 43.02 25.24
N PRO A 10 -24.63 42.80 24.92
CA PRO A 10 -24.20 42.66 23.54
C PRO A 10 -24.88 41.44 22.91
N GLY A 11 -25.46 41.64 21.74
CA GLY A 11 -26.17 40.60 20.98
C GLY A 11 -25.25 39.42 20.72
N ILE A 12 -25.62 38.26 21.26
CA ILE A 12 -25.04 36.97 20.87
C ILE A 12 -25.53 36.71 19.44
N GLN A 13 -24.64 36.83 18.47
CA GLN A 13 -24.89 36.31 17.12
C GLN A 13 -25.13 34.79 17.23
N PRO A 14 -26.19 34.25 16.59
CA PRO A 14 -26.36 32.80 16.52
C PRO A 14 -25.15 32.18 15.80
N PRO A 15 -24.70 30.96 16.20
CA PRO A 15 -23.65 30.26 15.48
C PRO A 15 -24.09 30.11 14.03
N SER A 16 -23.25 30.55 13.11
CA SER A 16 -23.45 30.43 11.68
C SER A 16 -23.77 28.98 11.32
N LEU A 17 -24.96 28.76 10.77
CA LEU A 17 -25.34 27.52 10.11
C LEU A 17 -24.24 27.15 9.11
N PHE A 18 -23.68 25.95 9.26
CA PHE A 18 -22.73 25.38 8.32
C PHE A 18 -23.35 25.41 6.91
N ASN A 19 -22.88 26.34 6.09
CA ASN A 19 -23.22 26.41 4.67
C ASN A 19 -22.20 25.54 3.91
N PRO A 20 -22.61 24.43 3.26
CA PRO A 20 -21.69 23.55 2.53
C PRO A 20 -21.00 24.23 1.33
N VAL A 21 -21.39 25.46 0.99
CA VAL A 21 -20.88 26.23 -0.15
C VAL A 21 -19.59 27.00 0.18
N GLU A 22 -19.26 27.21 1.47
CA GLU A 22 -18.01 27.89 1.86
C GLU A 22 -16.77 26.98 1.81
N SER A 23 -16.94 25.66 1.77
CA SER A 23 -15.83 24.70 1.62
C SER A 23 -15.19 24.74 0.21
N LEU A 24 -15.88 25.32 -0.78
CA LEU A 24 -15.32 25.52 -2.13
C LEU A 24 -14.57 26.85 -2.33
N LYS A 25 -14.50 27.73 -1.32
CA LYS A 25 -13.87 29.07 -1.47
C LYS A 25 -12.54 29.27 -0.75
N ASN A 26 -12.06 28.29 0.03
CA ASN A 26 -10.72 28.32 0.66
C ASN A 26 -9.62 27.54 -0.09
N SER A 27 -9.88 27.07 -1.31
CA SER A 27 -8.91 26.33 -2.16
C SER A 27 -7.81 27.20 -2.80
N ARG A 28 -7.67 28.47 -2.41
CA ARG A 28 -6.67 29.40 -2.98
C ARG A 28 -5.54 29.79 -2.01
N LYS A 29 -5.31 29.03 -0.94
CA LYS A 29 -3.93 28.93 -0.41
C LYS A 29 -3.20 27.96 -1.32
N GLY A 30 -2.32 28.49 -2.18
CA GLY A 30 -1.71 27.74 -3.28
C GLY A 30 -1.21 26.39 -2.81
N LYS A 31 -1.76 25.30 -3.38
CA LYS A 31 -1.16 23.98 -3.19
C LYS A 31 0.32 24.09 -3.56
N PRO A 32 1.24 23.62 -2.71
CA PRO A 32 2.65 23.59 -3.07
C PRO A 32 2.80 22.87 -4.40
N SER A 33 3.71 23.35 -5.25
CA SER A 33 4.02 22.67 -6.51
C SER A 33 4.37 21.21 -6.21
N PRO A 34 3.83 20.24 -6.96
CA PRO A 34 4.10 18.82 -6.73
C PRO A 34 5.60 18.56 -6.79
N SER A 35 6.07 17.66 -5.92
CA SER A 35 7.48 17.28 -5.91
C SER A 35 7.81 16.51 -7.18
N LEU A 36 9.10 16.46 -7.56
CA LEU A 36 9.51 15.61 -8.68
C LEU A 36 9.14 14.14 -8.42
N LEU A 37 9.25 13.69 -7.17
CA LEU A 37 8.84 12.35 -6.76
C LEU A 37 7.35 12.13 -7.02
N SER A 38 6.49 13.06 -6.60
CA SER A 38 5.03 12.92 -6.76
C SER A 38 4.61 12.97 -8.23
N LEU A 39 5.30 13.77 -9.06
CA LEU A 39 5.14 13.76 -10.52
C LEU A 39 5.56 12.41 -11.13
N CYS A 40 6.72 11.87 -10.75
CA CYS A 40 7.19 10.57 -11.23
C CYS A 40 6.24 9.44 -10.82
N LEU A 41 5.79 9.41 -9.57
CA LEU A 41 4.81 8.45 -9.08
C LEU A 41 3.47 8.60 -9.79
N GLY A 42 3.07 9.83 -10.13
CA GLY A 42 1.89 10.08 -10.95
C GLY A 42 2.01 9.47 -12.35
N VAL A 43 3.17 9.60 -13.01
CA VAL A 43 3.43 9.01 -14.33
C VAL A 43 3.49 7.48 -14.25
N VAL A 44 4.26 6.92 -13.33
CA VAL A 44 4.35 5.46 -13.12
C VAL A 44 2.97 4.89 -12.79
N GLY A 45 2.25 5.54 -11.88
CA GLY A 45 0.89 5.19 -11.48
C GLY A 45 -0.11 5.21 -12.64
N SER A 46 0.04 6.12 -13.60
CA SER A 46 -0.79 6.18 -14.82
C SER A 46 -0.45 5.12 -15.86
N ASN A 47 0.69 4.42 -15.73
CA ASN A 47 1.13 3.39 -16.66
C ASN A 47 1.39 2.05 -15.93
N LEU A 48 0.67 1.77 -14.84
CA LEU A 48 0.85 0.53 -14.07
C LEU A 48 0.62 -0.76 -14.88
N GLU A 49 -0.27 -0.71 -15.87
CA GLU A 49 -0.55 -1.83 -16.78
C GLU A 49 0.67 -2.20 -17.63
N ASP A 50 1.52 -1.23 -17.97
CA ASP A 50 2.70 -1.44 -18.81
C ASP A 50 3.88 -2.01 -18.03
N ILE A 51 3.85 -1.96 -16.68
CA ILE A 51 4.95 -2.40 -15.82
C ILE A 51 4.61 -3.63 -14.99
N ILE A 52 3.40 -4.18 -15.12
CA ILE A 52 2.91 -5.24 -14.23
C ILE A 52 3.78 -6.50 -14.30
N ASP A 53 4.27 -6.84 -15.50
CA ASP A 53 5.11 -8.02 -15.72
C ASP A 53 6.52 -7.86 -15.11
N ASP A 54 7.04 -6.63 -15.10
CA ASP A 54 8.36 -6.29 -14.53
C ASP A 54 8.29 -5.89 -13.05
N LEU A 55 7.08 -5.76 -12.50
CA LEU A 55 6.83 -5.25 -11.15
C LEU A 55 7.61 -6.01 -10.06
N PRO A 56 7.73 -7.35 -10.08
CA PRO A 56 8.50 -8.08 -9.08
C PRO A 56 9.98 -7.66 -9.03
N GLU A 57 10.61 -7.41 -10.18
CA GLU A 57 12.01 -6.99 -10.24
C GLU A 57 12.16 -5.53 -9.80
N ILE A 58 11.25 -4.67 -10.26
CA ILE A 58 11.23 -3.24 -9.90
C ILE A 58 11.06 -3.08 -8.38
N ALA A 59 10.12 -3.81 -7.79
CA ALA A 59 9.73 -3.70 -6.39
C ALA A 59 10.88 -3.98 -5.41
N LEU A 60 11.88 -4.79 -5.80
CA LEU A 60 13.06 -5.07 -4.97
C LEU A 60 13.87 -3.81 -4.63
N THR A 61 13.79 -2.78 -5.47
CA THR A 61 14.55 -1.54 -5.31
C THR A 61 13.74 -0.40 -4.72
N LEU A 62 12.42 -0.57 -4.59
CA LEU A 62 11.52 0.49 -4.15
C LEU A 62 11.46 0.56 -2.62
N PRO A 63 11.50 1.77 -2.05
CA PRO A 63 11.16 1.99 -0.64
C PRO A 63 9.70 1.61 -0.34
N SER A 64 9.43 1.24 0.91
CA SER A 64 8.11 0.76 1.36
C SER A 64 6.98 1.79 1.15
N ASP A 65 7.25 3.07 1.39
CA ASP A 65 6.31 4.17 1.16
C ASP A 65 5.93 4.28 -0.33
N ILE A 66 6.89 4.08 -1.23
CA ILE A 66 6.65 4.06 -2.67
C ILE A 66 5.81 2.87 -3.09
N LYS A 67 6.08 1.68 -2.53
CA LYS A 67 5.26 0.49 -2.78
C LYS A 67 3.81 0.72 -2.33
N MET A 68 3.59 1.37 -1.19
CA MET A 68 2.25 1.75 -0.72
C MET A 68 1.53 2.71 -1.66
N VAL A 69 2.23 3.71 -2.20
CA VAL A 69 1.66 4.61 -3.22
C VAL A 69 1.22 3.81 -4.46
N MET A 70 2.03 2.86 -4.91
CA MET A 70 1.68 2.02 -6.07
C MET A 70 0.45 1.16 -5.81
N VAL A 71 0.34 0.52 -4.63
CA VAL A 71 -0.86 -0.24 -4.22
C VAL A 71 -2.10 0.66 -4.19
N ALA A 72 -1.99 1.84 -3.59
CA ALA A 72 -3.08 2.81 -3.48
C ALA A 72 -3.58 3.30 -4.86
N ILE A 73 -2.66 3.51 -5.81
CA ILE A 73 -3.00 3.88 -7.19
C ILE A 73 -3.62 2.69 -7.94
N ALA A 74 -3.03 1.48 -7.84
CA ALA A 74 -3.55 0.27 -8.48
C ALA A 74 -4.99 -0.03 -8.03
N ARG A 75 -5.27 0.11 -6.73
CA ARG A 75 -6.62 -0.04 -6.15
C ARG A 75 -7.61 0.96 -6.77
N ARG A 76 -7.24 2.24 -6.84
CA ARG A 76 -8.08 3.30 -7.44
C ARG A 76 -8.31 3.08 -8.93
N ARG A 77 -7.35 2.48 -9.63
CA ARG A 77 -7.43 2.11 -11.05
C ARG A 77 -8.14 0.78 -11.33
N LYS A 78 -8.52 0.01 -10.30
CA LYS A 78 -9.09 -1.34 -10.44
C LYS A 78 -8.14 -2.34 -11.10
N LEU A 79 -6.85 -2.22 -10.78
CA LEU A 79 -5.77 -3.10 -11.25
C LEU A 79 -5.17 -3.95 -10.14
N LEU A 80 -5.55 -3.72 -8.88
CA LEU A 80 -4.96 -4.44 -7.75
C LEU A 80 -5.44 -5.91 -7.75
N SER A 81 -4.53 -6.83 -8.05
CA SER A 81 -4.69 -8.29 -7.99
C SER A 81 -3.76 -8.90 -6.94
N ASP A 82 -3.82 -10.23 -6.79
CA ASP A 82 -2.90 -10.99 -5.92
C ASP A 82 -1.44 -10.77 -6.31
N GLU A 83 -1.11 -10.90 -7.59
CA GLU A 83 0.25 -10.75 -8.13
C GLU A 83 0.79 -9.35 -7.83
N PHE A 84 -0.02 -8.32 -8.08
CA PHE A 84 0.36 -6.93 -7.85
C PHE A 84 0.61 -6.65 -6.36
N LEU A 85 -0.29 -7.12 -5.51
CA LEU A 85 -0.19 -6.91 -4.06
C LEU A 85 1.00 -7.69 -3.46
N ILE A 86 1.20 -8.94 -3.88
CA ILE A 86 2.31 -9.78 -3.42
C ILE A 86 3.66 -9.17 -3.82
N ALA A 87 3.81 -8.72 -5.07
CA ALA A 87 5.05 -8.14 -5.56
C ALA A 87 5.48 -6.89 -4.74
N LEU A 88 4.51 -6.15 -4.22
CA LEU A 88 4.74 -4.92 -3.48
C LEU A 88 4.74 -5.09 -1.95
N ALA A 89 4.40 -6.26 -1.42
CA ALA A 89 4.27 -6.48 0.01
C ALA A 89 5.57 -6.11 0.77
N ASP A 90 5.41 -5.46 1.92
CA ASP A 90 6.54 -5.05 2.76
C ASP A 90 6.21 -5.19 4.24
N SER A 91 7.13 -5.77 5.01
CA SER A 91 6.94 -6.04 6.44
C SER A 91 6.73 -4.79 7.31
N SER A 92 7.11 -3.61 6.80
CA SER A 92 6.95 -2.33 7.49
C SER A 92 5.54 -1.73 7.40
N TRP A 93 4.61 -2.35 6.68
CA TRP A 93 3.26 -1.82 6.51
C TRP A 93 2.41 -1.93 7.78
N GLU A 94 1.84 -0.80 8.20
CA GLU A 94 0.85 -0.72 9.28
C GLU A 94 -0.59 -0.56 8.75
N ILE A 95 -0.75 -0.13 7.50
CA ILE A 95 -2.04 0.14 6.88
C ILE A 95 -2.11 -0.62 5.57
N LEU A 96 -3.24 -1.27 5.30
CA LEU A 96 -3.52 -1.94 4.03
C LEU A 96 -4.94 -1.67 3.57
N ASP A 97 -5.09 -0.90 2.49
CA ASP A 97 -6.37 -0.73 1.81
C ASP A 97 -6.36 -1.55 0.52
N ILE A 98 -7.21 -2.58 0.46
CA ILE A 98 -7.45 -3.38 -0.75
C ILE A 98 -8.91 -3.31 -1.18
N SER A 99 -9.64 -2.31 -0.69
CA SER A 99 -11.08 -2.21 -0.87
C SER A 99 -11.50 -2.21 -2.35
N GLY A 100 -12.45 -3.09 -2.67
CA GLY A 100 -13.02 -3.23 -4.00
C GLY A 100 -12.01 -3.62 -5.08
N SER A 101 -10.98 -4.38 -4.69
CA SER A 101 -10.01 -5.03 -5.57
C SER A 101 -10.41 -6.49 -5.88
N ASP A 102 -9.65 -7.13 -6.76
CA ASP A 102 -9.80 -8.54 -7.13
C ASP A 102 -8.81 -9.45 -6.34
N VAL A 103 -8.29 -8.95 -5.21
CA VAL A 103 -7.46 -9.73 -4.30
C VAL A 103 -8.28 -10.88 -3.68
N SER A 104 -7.70 -12.07 -3.72
CA SER A 104 -8.28 -13.34 -3.24
C SER A 104 -7.71 -13.75 -1.87
N ASP A 105 -8.20 -14.89 -1.37
CA ASP A 105 -7.65 -15.53 -0.17
C ASP A 105 -6.16 -15.85 -0.29
N SER A 106 -5.65 -16.13 -1.50
CA SER A 106 -4.24 -16.41 -1.75
C SER A 106 -3.38 -15.16 -1.53
N GLY A 107 -3.74 -14.05 -2.18
CA GLY A 107 -3.06 -12.76 -2.01
C GLY A 107 -3.05 -12.28 -0.57
N ILE A 108 -4.21 -12.27 0.10
CA ILE A 108 -4.28 -11.82 1.50
C ILE A 108 -3.51 -12.75 2.44
N CYS A 109 -3.53 -14.07 2.23
CA CYS A 109 -2.75 -15.03 3.02
C CYS A 109 -1.26 -14.76 2.87
N HIS A 110 -0.77 -14.60 1.64
CA HIS A 110 0.64 -14.34 1.38
C HIS A 110 1.12 -13.03 2.01
N VAL A 111 0.35 -11.96 1.81
CA VAL A 111 0.65 -10.63 2.38
C VAL A 111 0.60 -10.66 3.90
N SER A 112 -0.32 -11.42 4.50
CA SER A 112 -0.40 -11.55 5.97
C SER A 112 0.83 -12.24 6.56
N ASN A 113 1.55 -13.08 5.80
CA ASN A 113 2.81 -13.67 6.25
C ASN A 113 3.96 -12.66 6.27
N ILE A 114 3.91 -11.66 5.38
CA ILE A 114 4.94 -10.62 5.23
C ILE A 114 4.65 -9.43 6.15
N CYS A 115 3.43 -8.90 6.07
CA CYS A 115 2.97 -7.66 6.70
C CYS A 115 2.34 -7.95 8.08
N GLN A 116 3.13 -8.47 9.02
CA GLN A 116 2.62 -8.85 10.35
C GLN A 116 2.34 -7.65 11.26
N ASN A 117 2.83 -6.46 10.90
CA ASN A 117 2.67 -5.21 11.64
C ASN A 117 1.38 -4.43 11.28
N LEU A 118 0.49 -5.01 10.48
CA LEU A 118 -0.77 -4.36 10.09
C LEU A 118 -1.63 -4.02 11.31
N ARG A 119 -2.07 -2.76 11.38
CA ARG A 119 -2.94 -2.18 12.41
C ARG A 119 -4.30 -1.77 11.86
N ALA A 120 -4.37 -1.29 10.62
CA ALA A 120 -5.62 -0.92 9.97
C ALA A 120 -5.74 -1.56 8.58
N VAL A 121 -6.82 -2.32 8.36
CA VAL A 121 -7.05 -3.03 7.10
C VAL A 121 -8.44 -2.74 6.54
N ASP A 122 -8.52 -2.40 5.26
CA ASP A 122 -9.78 -2.27 4.52
C ASP A 122 -9.92 -3.39 3.47
N ILE A 123 -10.83 -4.32 3.76
CA ILE A 123 -11.26 -5.41 2.86
C ILE A 123 -12.72 -5.23 2.40
N SER A 124 -13.26 -4.02 2.51
CA SER A 124 -14.61 -3.71 2.04
C SER A 124 -14.71 -3.89 0.53
N LEU A 125 -15.90 -4.23 0.05
CA LEU A 125 -16.22 -4.44 -1.37
C LEU A 125 -15.47 -5.61 -2.05
N CYS A 126 -14.50 -6.26 -1.41
CA CYS A 126 -13.78 -7.42 -1.93
C CYS A 126 -14.71 -8.63 -2.08
N ARG A 127 -14.80 -9.19 -3.29
CA ARG A 127 -15.72 -10.31 -3.60
C ARG A 127 -15.05 -11.68 -3.54
N MET A 128 -13.73 -11.71 -3.65
CA MET A 128 -12.93 -12.94 -3.72
C MET A 128 -12.37 -13.39 -2.37
N ILE A 129 -12.49 -12.54 -1.33
CA ILE A 129 -12.10 -12.88 0.03
C ILE A 129 -13.23 -13.67 0.72
N THR A 130 -12.86 -14.82 1.27
CA THR A 130 -13.76 -15.75 1.99
C THR A 130 -13.39 -15.82 3.48
N PRO A 131 -14.15 -16.57 4.30
CA PRO A 131 -13.82 -16.73 5.70
C PRO A 131 -12.43 -17.32 5.96
N ALA A 132 -11.90 -18.12 5.04
CA ALA A 132 -10.57 -18.72 5.16
C ALA A 132 -9.47 -17.64 5.09
N GLY A 133 -9.53 -16.74 4.10
CA GLY A 133 -8.59 -15.63 3.98
C GLY A 133 -8.63 -14.69 5.19
N VAL A 134 -9.82 -14.35 5.68
CA VAL A 134 -9.95 -13.48 6.86
C VAL A 134 -9.48 -14.16 8.14
N SER A 135 -9.76 -15.45 8.31
CA SER A 135 -9.20 -16.21 9.44
C SER A 135 -7.69 -16.15 9.45
N LYS A 136 -7.05 -16.33 8.28
CA LYS A 136 -5.59 -16.29 8.18
C LYS A 136 -5.02 -14.89 8.43
N LEU A 137 -5.67 -13.84 7.90
CA LEU A 137 -5.32 -12.45 8.16
C LEU A 137 -5.33 -12.15 9.66
N LEU A 138 -6.42 -12.47 10.36
CA LEU A 138 -6.56 -12.19 11.79
C LEU A 138 -5.66 -13.07 12.67
N GLN A 139 -5.28 -14.26 12.21
CA GLN A 139 -4.35 -15.16 12.91
C GLN A 139 -2.90 -14.67 12.85
N LEU A 140 -2.47 -14.18 11.67
CA LEU A 140 -1.08 -13.77 11.42
C LEU A 140 -0.84 -12.31 11.80
N CYS A 141 -1.77 -11.40 11.50
CA CYS A 141 -1.67 -9.99 11.79
C CYS A 141 -2.37 -9.66 13.12
N ARG A 142 -1.73 -10.06 14.23
CA ARG A 142 -2.31 -9.96 15.59
C ARG A 142 -2.46 -8.53 16.10
N SER A 143 -1.82 -7.56 15.44
CA SER A 143 -1.83 -6.14 15.79
C SER A 143 -2.98 -5.36 15.14
N ILE A 144 -3.87 -6.01 14.38
CA ILE A 144 -5.00 -5.31 13.73
C ILE A 144 -5.94 -4.74 14.80
N GLU A 145 -6.04 -3.41 14.82
CA GLU A 145 -6.93 -2.62 15.68
C GLU A 145 -8.19 -2.17 14.95
N ILE A 146 -8.09 -1.95 13.63
CA ILE A 146 -9.15 -1.40 12.78
C ILE A 146 -9.38 -2.31 11.59
N LEU A 147 -10.61 -2.81 11.45
CA LEU A 147 -11.03 -3.59 10.29
C LEU A 147 -12.20 -2.88 9.61
N ARG A 148 -12.06 -2.61 8.32
CA ARG A 148 -13.14 -2.08 7.48
C ARG A 148 -13.62 -3.19 6.54
N TRP A 149 -14.92 -3.43 6.54
CA TRP A 149 -15.50 -4.62 5.92
C TRP A 149 -16.93 -4.38 5.41
N GLY A 150 -17.46 -5.32 4.62
CA GLY A 150 -18.78 -5.24 4.02
C GLY A 150 -18.84 -4.36 2.77
N GLY A 151 -20.00 -3.76 2.52
CA GLY A 151 -20.22 -2.80 1.43
C GLY A 151 -20.63 -3.42 0.10
N CYS A 152 -20.47 -4.74 -0.10
CA CYS A 152 -21.10 -5.50 -1.19
C CYS A 152 -21.77 -6.78 -0.64
N PRO A 153 -22.81 -7.36 -1.29
CA PRO A 153 -23.54 -8.52 -0.76
C PRO A 153 -22.63 -9.71 -0.40
N ARG A 154 -21.60 -9.95 -1.21
CA ARG A 154 -20.63 -11.03 -0.98
C ARG A 154 -19.75 -10.76 0.24
N SER A 155 -19.20 -9.55 0.35
CA SER A 155 -18.38 -9.14 1.50
C SER A 155 -19.21 -9.11 2.80
N ASP A 156 -20.44 -8.59 2.76
CA ASP A 156 -21.38 -8.60 3.90
C ASP A 156 -21.72 -10.04 4.35
N TYR A 157 -21.89 -10.96 3.39
CA TYR A 157 -22.10 -12.39 3.69
C TYR A 157 -20.86 -13.01 4.37
N THR A 158 -19.66 -12.77 3.86
CA THR A 158 -18.41 -13.25 4.45
C THR A 158 -18.24 -12.71 5.88
N ALA A 159 -18.46 -11.41 6.09
CA ALA A 159 -18.37 -10.76 7.40
C ALA A 159 -19.25 -11.44 8.45
N ARG A 160 -20.52 -11.73 8.12
CA ARG A 160 -21.43 -12.48 9.02
C ARG A 160 -20.94 -13.88 9.33
N ARG A 161 -20.34 -14.59 8.37
CA ARG A 161 -19.80 -15.94 8.58
C ARG A 161 -18.55 -15.95 9.47
N CYS A 162 -17.90 -14.81 9.63
CA CYS A 162 -16.67 -14.63 10.39
C CYS A 162 -16.87 -14.04 11.78
N LEU A 163 -18.11 -13.82 12.25
CA LEU A 163 -18.37 -13.23 13.58
C LEU A 163 -17.67 -13.98 14.71
N SER A 164 -17.58 -15.32 14.62
CA SER A 164 -16.87 -16.14 15.60
C SER A 164 -15.37 -15.82 15.70
N LEU A 165 -14.74 -15.32 14.63
CA LEU A 165 -13.33 -14.93 14.62
C LEU A 165 -13.05 -13.62 15.39
N LEU A 166 -14.09 -12.80 15.59
CA LEU A 166 -14.01 -11.54 16.33
C LEU A 166 -14.19 -11.74 17.84
N LYS A 167 -14.76 -12.88 18.24
CA LYS A 167 -14.96 -13.23 19.65
C LYS A 167 -13.61 -13.39 20.35
N PRO A 168 -13.51 -13.01 21.63
CA PRO A 168 -12.34 -13.35 22.43
C PRO A 168 -12.21 -14.87 22.51
N SER A 169 -11.10 -15.45 22.04
CA SER A 169 -10.75 -16.84 22.35
C SER A 169 -9.88 -16.82 23.59
N ILE A 170 -10.38 -17.42 24.68
CA ILE A 170 -9.53 -17.90 25.76
C ILE A 170 -9.29 -19.36 25.38
N ASN A 171 -8.05 -19.72 25.04
CA ASN A 171 -7.75 -21.14 24.87
C ASN A 171 -7.87 -21.76 26.26
N ASP A 172 -8.75 -22.75 26.41
CA ASP A 172 -8.72 -23.62 27.57
C ASP A 172 -7.33 -24.25 27.58
N ALA A 173 -6.51 -23.82 28.54
CA ALA A 173 -5.20 -24.38 28.76
C ALA A 173 -5.40 -25.82 29.25
N GLU A 174 -5.51 -26.78 28.33
CA GLU A 174 -5.44 -28.22 28.61
C GLU A 174 -4.00 -28.64 28.96
N GLY A 175 -3.29 -27.83 29.74
CA GLY A 175 -2.00 -28.18 30.33
C GLY A 175 -2.20 -28.45 31.81
N GLU A 176 -1.83 -29.64 32.28
CA GLU A 176 -1.88 -30.00 33.71
C GLU A 176 -0.88 -29.19 34.58
N SER A 177 -0.19 -28.20 34.01
CA SER A 177 0.66 -27.25 34.72
C SER A 177 0.68 -25.89 34.03
N TRP A 178 0.50 -24.82 34.82
CA TRP A 178 0.66 -23.42 34.40
C TRP A 178 2.09 -23.09 33.90
N GLU A 179 3.04 -24.02 34.09
CA GLU A 179 4.46 -23.86 33.74
C GLU A 179 4.79 -24.29 32.30
N GLU A 180 3.87 -24.96 31.58
CA GLU A 180 4.05 -25.44 30.20
C GLU A 180 3.26 -24.65 29.14
N LEU A 181 2.54 -23.59 29.56
CA LEU A 181 1.84 -22.71 28.63
C LEU A 181 2.83 -21.91 27.79
N ASP A 182 3.16 -22.41 26.61
CA ASP A 182 3.90 -21.64 25.62
C ASP A 182 3.04 -20.43 25.21
N ALA A 183 3.53 -19.22 25.45
CA ALA A 183 2.79 -17.98 25.17
C ALA A 183 2.38 -17.83 23.69
N VAL A 184 2.95 -18.66 22.83
CA VAL A 184 2.67 -18.76 21.40
C VAL A 184 1.34 -19.47 21.11
N GLU A 185 0.91 -20.39 21.96
CA GLU A 185 -0.32 -21.18 21.76
C GLU A 185 -1.58 -20.48 22.28
N LEU A 186 -1.47 -19.33 22.94
CA LEU A 186 -2.60 -18.64 23.61
C LEU A 186 -3.45 -17.71 22.74
N THR A 187 -3.16 -17.52 21.44
CA THR A 187 -3.79 -16.44 20.67
C THR A 187 -4.46 -16.93 19.37
N HIS A 188 -5.72 -17.34 19.48
CA HIS A 188 -6.64 -17.37 18.35
C HIS A 188 -7.62 -16.18 18.46
N GLY A 189 -7.94 -15.53 17.33
CA GLY A 189 -8.94 -14.45 17.27
C GLY A 189 -8.41 -13.00 17.25
N ALA A 190 -9.27 -12.07 16.83
CA ALA A 190 -8.94 -10.64 16.64
C ALA A 190 -8.87 -9.84 17.96
N GLN A 191 -7.99 -10.23 18.88
CA GLN A 191 -7.92 -9.69 20.24
C GLN A 191 -7.57 -8.19 20.27
N SER A 192 -6.73 -7.72 19.36
CA SER A 192 -6.36 -6.30 19.23
C SER A 192 -7.45 -5.45 18.59
N LEU A 193 -8.43 -6.06 17.92
CA LEU A 193 -9.47 -5.31 17.21
C LEU A 193 -10.30 -4.48 18.19
N ARG A 194 -10.45 -3.19 17.88
CA ARG A 194 -11.18 -2.18 18.65
C ARG A 194 -12.25 -1.48 17.81
N TRP A 195 -12.02 -1.33 16.51
CA TRP A 195 -12.93 -0.62 15.62
C TRP A 195 -13.30 -1.48 14.41
N LEU A 196 -14.60 -1.64 14.19
CA LEU A 196 -15.15 -2.32 13.03
C LEU A 196 -15.99 -1.34 12.20
N VAL A 197 -15.54 -1.04 10.99
CA VAL A 197 -16.30 -0.22 10.04
C VAL A 197 -17.06 -1.15 9.10
N TRP A 198 -18.36 -1.26 9.30
CA TRP A 198 -19.25 -2.11 8.51
C TRP A 198 -20.58 -1.39 8.20
N PRO A 199 -20.62 -0.56 7.14
CA PRO A 199 -21.72 0.38 6.92
C PRO A 199 -23.11 -0.24 6.71
N ARG A 200 -23.19 -1.50 6.26
CA ARG A 200 -24.46 -2.20 6.00
C ARG A 200 -24.66 -3.42 6.90
N ILE A 201 -24.17 -3.33 8.13
CA ILE A 201 -24.44 -4.33 9.16
C ILE A 201 -25.94 -4.34 9.50
N ASP A 202 -26.54 -5.51 9.60
CA ASP A 202 -27.92 -5.68 10.07
C ASP A 202 -28.01 -5.54 11.60
N LYS A 203 -29.21 -5.19 12.08
CA LYS A 203 -29.44 -4.88 13.49
C LYS A 203 -29.10 -6.06 14.39
N ASP A 204 -29.50 -7.27 14.01
CA ASP A 204 -29.28 -8.49 14.78
C ASP A 204 -27.77 -8.77 14.94
N THR A 205 -27.01 -8.69 13.84
CA THR A 205 -25.54 -8.86 13.88
C THR A 205 -24.87 -7.78 14.73
N GLN A 206 -25.34 -6.54 14.67
CA GLN A 206 -24.84 -5.45 15.50
C GLN A 206 -25.11 -5.69 16.99
N GLU A 207 -26.29 -6.18 17.35
CA GLU A 207 -26.64 -6.55 18.73
C GLU A 207 -25.79 -7.72 19.25
N ILE A 208 -25.54 -8.74 18.42
CA ILE A 208 -24.64 -9.86 18.74
C ILE A 208 -23.23 -9.35 19.05
N LEU A 209 -22.67 -8.48 18.19
CA LEU A 209 -21.33 -7.93 18.42
C LEU A 209 -21.27 -7.06 19.68
N ALA A 210 -22.30 -6.27 19.97
CA ALA A 210 -22.35 -5.46 21.18
C ALA A 210 -22.39 -6.34 22.45
N LEU A 211 -23.09 -7.47 22.39
CA LEU A 211 -23.22 -8.40 23.51
C LEU A 211 -21.97 -9.26 23.71
N GLU A 212 -21.45 -9.87 22.65
CA GLU A 212 -20.38 -10.86 22.73
C GLU A 212 -18.98 -10.25 22.59
N CYS A 213 -18.86 -9.08 21.96
CA CYS A 213 -17.60 -8.40 21.67
C CYS A 213 -17.64 -6.91 22.08
N PRO A 214 -17.97 -6.56 23.34
CA PRO A 214 -18.20 -5.17 23.76
C PRO A 214 -16.99 -4.23 23.59
N ARG A 215 -15.79 -4.79 23.41
CA ARG A 215 -14.55 -4.08 23.09
C ARG A 215 -14.52 -3.51 21.67
N ILE A 216 -15.28 -4.10 20.75
CA ILE A 216 -15.32 -3.70 19.34
C ILE A 216 -16.42 -2.64 19.17
N ILE A 217 -16.02 -1.42 18.84
CA ILE A 217 -16.94 -0.34 18.49
C ILE A 217 -17.27 -0.45 17.00
N VAL A 218 -18.54 -0.72 16.70
CA VAL A 218 -19.04 -0.83 15.33
C VAL A 218 -19.47 0.53 14.80
N ASN A 219 -19.00 0.91 13.61
CA ASN A 219 -19.32 2.16 12.91
C ASN A 219 -19.21 3.42 13.82
N PRO A 220 -18.03 3.68 14.40
CA PRO A 220 -17.84 4.81 15.30
C PRO A 220 -18.18 6.14 14.60
N LYS A 221 -18.90 7.02 15.31
CA LYS A 221 -19.28 8.34 14.81
C LYS A 221 -18.49 9.43 15.54
N PRO A 222 -17.87 10.39 14.83
CA PRO A 222 -17.21 11.53 15.47
C PRO A 222 -18.19 12.26 16.40
N SER A 223 -17.82 12.43 17.67
CA SER A 223 -18.65 13.15 18.64
C SER A 223 -18.46 14.66 18.49
N LEU A 224 -19.54 15.42 18.28
CA LEU A 224 -19.49 16.88 18.08
C LEU A 224 -19.10 17.69 19.34
N LEU A 225 -19.07 17.07 20.53
CA LEU A 225 -19.04 17.78 21.82
C LEU A 225 -17.82 17.52 22.71
N GLY A 226 -16.77 16.82 22.24
CA GLY A 226 -15.47 16.75 22.95
C GLY A 226 -15.49 16.24 24.41
N LEU A 227 -16.61 15.70 24.89
CA LEU A 227 -16.78 15.27 26.26
C LEU A 227 -16.26 13.84 26.41
N ARG A 228 -14.98 13.74 26.80
CA ARG A 228 -14.34 12.61 27.50
C ARG A 228 -14.75 11.20 27.02
N GLY A 229 -14.61 10.94 25.71
CA GLY A 229 -14.70 9.61 25.10
C GLY A 229 -13.39 9.22 24.42
N THR A 230 -13.19 7.91 24.15
CA THR A 230 -12.07 7.39 23.36
C THR A 230 -12.00 8.13 22.02
N GLU A 231 -10.86 8.75 21.71
CA GLU A 231 -10.67 9.37 20.39
C GLU A 231 -10.80 8.31 19.30
N ILE A 232 -11.62 8.63 18.30
CA ILE A 232 -11.84 7.75 17.15
C ILE A 232 -10.68 7.98 16.18
N PRO A 233 -9.87 6.95 15.87
CA PRO A 233 -8.78 7.10 14.91
C PRO A 233 -9.34 7.42 13.51
N ARG A 234 -8.57 8.19 12.73
CA ARG A 234 -8.95 8.62 11.37
C ARG A 234 -9.36 7.43 10.50
N GLU A 235 -8.60 6.35 10.61
CA GLU A 235 -8.74 5.10 9.86
C GLU A 235 -10.07 4.39 10.15
N ALA A 236 -10.68 4.62 11.32
CA ALA A 236 -11.99 4.08 11.71
C ALA A 236 -13.17 4.95 11.26
N VAL A 237 -12.94 6.13 10.67
CA VAL A 237 -14.02 7.01 10.20
C VAL A 237 -14.56 6.53 8.86
N LEU A 238 -15.85 6.19 8.81
CA LEU A 238 -16.49 5.59 7.63
C LEU A 238 -16.35 6.43 6.34
N GLN A 239 -16.43 7.76 6.44
CA GLN A 239 -16.41 8.65 5.28
C GLN A 239 -15.01 8.88 4.69
N LEU A 240 -13.97 8.47 5.39
CA LEU A 240 -12.59 8.63 4.95
C LEU A 240 -12.12 7.35 4.27
N VAL A 241 -11.40 7.50 3.15
CA VAL A 241 -10.69 6.39 2.52
C VAL A 241 -9.40 6.15 3.32
N LEU A 242 -9.11 4.88 3.59
CA LEU A 242 -8.07 4.47 4.50
C LEU A 242 -6.69 4.98 4.04
N ASP A 243 -6.36 4.74 2.78
CA ASP A 243 -5.07 5.07 2.15
C ASP A 243 -4.98 6.49 1.53
N ASP A 244 -5.97 7.37 1.70
CA ASP A 244 -5.92 8.75 1.15
C ASP A 244 -4.66 9.56 1.54
N PRO A 245 -4.11 9.47 2.77
CA PRO A 245 -2.91 10.23 3.12
C PRO A 245 -1.68 9.78 2.34
N ILE A 246 -1.67 8.54 1.86
CA ILE A 246 -0.56 7.94 1.11
C ILE A 246 -0.43 8.60 -0.27
N VAL A 247 -1.54 9.08 -0.85
CA VAL A 247 -1.58 9.65 -2.21
C VAL A 247 -1.94 11.14 -2.22
N LEU A 248 -1.79 11.84 -1.09
CA LEU A 248 -2.24 13.23 -0.92
C LEU A 248 -1.59 14.22 -1.91
N ASP A 249 -0.35 13.95 -2.31
CA ASP A 249 0.46 14.78 -3.20
C ASP A 249 0.49 14.29 -4.66
N ILE A 250 -0.19 13.17 -4.95
CA ILE A 250 -0.34 12.63 -6.30
C ILE A 250 -1.55 13.28 -6.99
N ASP A 251 -1.40 13.61 -8.26
CA ASP A 251 -2.49 14.19 -9.05
C ASP A 251 -3.63 13.16 -9.22
N PRO A 252 -4.88 13.46 -8.84
CA PRO A 252 -5.99 12.53 -9.00
C PRO A 252 -6.26 12.10 -10.44
N ARG A 253 -5.78 12.85 -11.44
CA ARG A 253 -5.81 12.43 -12.84
C ARG A 253 -5.03 11.13 -13.08
N THR A 254 -4.10 10.78 -12.20
CA THR A 254 -3.31 9.54 -12.29
C THR A 254 -4.18 8.29 -12.33
N TRP A 255 -5.33 8.30 -11.62
CA TRP A 255 -6.29 7.19 -11.58
C TRP A 255 -7.68 7.59 -12.11
N ALA A 256 -7.79 8.74 -12.78
CA ALA A 256 -9.01 9.09 -13.48
C ALA A 256 -9.09 8.25 -14.76
N VAL A 257 -9.81 7.12 -14.70
CA VAL A 257 -10.11 6.32 -15.88
C VAL A 257 -10.89 7.23 -16.83
N SER A 258 -10.33 7.53 -18.00
CA SER A 258 -11.04 8.29 -19.03
C SER A 258 -12.22 7.45 -19.51
N GLY A 259 -13.39 7.65 -18.91
CA GLY A 259 -14.65 7.22 -19.50
C GLY A 259 -14.72 7.86 -20.88
N ILE A 260 -14.82 7.05 -21.93
CA ILE A 260 -14.92 7.51 -23.30
C ILE A 260 -16.15 8.43 -23.39
N ASN A 261 -15.91 9.74 -23.50
CA ASN A 261 -16.75 10.74 -24.16
C ASN A 261 -15.99 12.07 -24.27
N ALA A 262 -15.01 12.08 -25.17
CA ALA A 262 -15.01 12.99 -26.31
C ALA A 262 -13.92 12.49 -27.24
N SER A 263 -14.30 12.16 -28.47
CA SER A 263 -13.44 12.45 -29.61
C SER A 263 -13.07 13.93 -29.51
N ARG A 264 -11.99 14.22 -28.78
CA ARG A 264 -11.18 15.37 -29.12
C ARG A 264 -10.26 14.82 -30.19
N ALA A 265 -10.75 14.91 -31.42
CA ALA A 265 -9.89 14.94 -32.60
C ALA A 265 -8.63 15.72 -32.21
N PRO A 266 -7.43 15.23 -32.58
CA PRO A 266 -6.20 15.90 -32.20
C PRO A 266 -6.35 17.35 -32.65
N ILE A 267 -6.44 18.27 -31.69
CA ILE A 267 -6.16 19.66 -32.00
C ILE A 267 -4.69 19.60 -32.34
N LEU A 268 -4.43 19.54 -33.64
CA LEU A 268 -3.19 19.97 -34.25
C LEU A 268 -3.01 21.41 -33.76
N SER A 269 -2.43 21.57 -32.57
CA SER A 269 -1.68 22.76 -32.26
C SER A 269 -0.61 22.79 -33.34
N VAL A 270 -0.72 23.77 -34.23
CA VAL A 270 0.30 24.11 -35.21
C VAL A 270 1.60 24.31 -34.45
N SER A 271 2.35 23.24 -34.29
CA SER A 271 3.69 23.24 -33.74
C SER A 271 4.60 23.59 -34.90
N THR A 272 5.27 24.72 -34.77
CA THR A 272 6.45 25.07 -35.56
C THR A 272 7.35 23.84 -35.71
N PRO A 273 7.76 23.47 -36.93
CA PRO A 273 8.48 22.24 -37.17
C PRO A 273 9.91 22.40 -36.66
N ASN A 274 10.20 21.94 -35.42
CA ASN A 274 11.46 21.27 -35.02
C ASN A 274 11.74 21.17 -33.50
N GLU A 275 10.86 21.55 -32.59
CA GLU A 275 11.19 21.37 -31.17
C GLU A 275 10.64 20.07 -30.58
N LEU A 276 11.54 19.12 -30.31
CA LEU A 276 11.28 17.93 -29.51
C LEU A 276 10.66 18.33 -28.15
N SER A 277 9.66 17.57 -27.69
CA SER A 277 9.06 17.78 -26.38
C SER A 277 10.12 17.67 -25.28
N VAL A 278 9.91 18.36 -24.15
CA VAL A 278 10.85 18.32 -23.03
C VAL A 278 11.06 16.88 -22.53
N ALA A 279 10.00 16.07 -22.51
CA ALA A 279 10.09 14.65 -22.15
C ALA A 279 10.98 13.85 -23.13
N GLU A 280 10.85 14.12 -24.42
CA GLU A 280 11.67 13.47 -25.45
C GLU A 280 13.14 13.88 -25.36
N LYS A 281 13.41 15.15 -25.02
CA LYS A 281 14.76 15.65 -24.71
C LYS A 281 15.37 14.93 -23.50
N PHE A 282 14.59 14.71 -22.42
CA PHE A 282 15.06 13.94 -21.26
C PHE A 282 15.31 12.47 -21.57
N ARG A 283 14.42 11.82 -22.35
CA ARG A 283 14.59 10.44 -22.80
C ARG A 283 15.89 10.27 -23.59
N LEU A 284 16.14 11.16 -24.55
CA LEU A 284 17.36 11.14 -25.35
C LEU A 284 18.61 11.40 -24.50
N ALA A 285 18.56 12.35 -23.56
CA ALA A 285 19.67 12.62 -22.64
C ALA A 285 20.00 11.42 -21.74
N PHE A 286 18.98 10.66 -21.30
CA PHE A 286 19.18 9.43 -20.53
C PHE A 286 19.85 8.34 -21.39
N VAL A 287 19.33 8.08 -22.58
CA VAL A 287 19.89 7.11 -23.53
C VAL A 287 21.33 7.46 -23.89
N GLU A 288 21.62 8.74 -24.14
CA GLU A 288 22.97 9.20 -24.46
C GLU A 288 23.94 9.05 -23.28
N ARG A 289 23.49 9.34 -22.04
CA ARG A 289 24.27 9.08 -20.83
C ARG A 289 24.56 7.60 -20.66
N ASP A 290 23.57 6.74 -20.89
CA ASP A 290 23.70 5.29 -20.75
C ASP A 290 24.70 4.73 -21.78
N ASN A 291 24.58 5.15 -23.05
CA ASN A 291 25.52 4.85 -24.12
C ASN A 291 26.95 5.31 -23.81
N ARG A 292 27.12 6.51 -23.22
CA ARG A 292 28.44 7.00 -22.78
C ARG A 292 29.05 6.17 -21.65
N LEU A 293 28.20 5.60 -20.78
CA LEU A 293 28.63 4.80 -19.63
C LEU A 293 28.76 3.29 -19.97
N ALA A 294 28.13 2.80 -21.04
CA ALA A 294 28.14 1.40 -21.43
C ALA A 294 29.58 0.86 -21.69
N PRO A 295 30.49 1.55 -22.39
CA PRO A 295 31.87 1.10 -22.55
C PRO A 295 32.64 1.00 -21.23
N LYS A 296 32.39 1.92 -20.28
CA LYS A 296 33.01 1.88 -18.95
C LYS A 296 32.51 0.69 -18.15
N ARG A 297 31.20 0.42 -18.16
CA ARG A 297 30.61 -0.76 -17.53
C ARG A 297 31.17 -2.05 -18.13
N ALA A 298 31.23 -2.16 -19.45
CA ALA A 298 31.80 -3.32 -20.14
C ALA A 298 33.29 -3.51 -19.82
N LYS A 299 34.08 -2.43 -19.77
CA LYS A 299 35.51 -2.48 -19.39
C LYS A 299 35.68 -2.93 -17.93
N ASN A 300 34.91 -2.36 -17.02
CA ASN A 300 34.96 -2.71 -15.60
C ASN A 300 34.55 -4.16 -15.37
N ALA A 301 33.50 -4.64 -16.05
CA ALA A 301 33.06 -6.04 -16.01
C ALA A 301 34.17 -7.00 -16.48
N ARG A 302 34.79 -6.73 -17.64
CA ARG A 302 35.93 -7.52 -18.14
C ARG A 302 37.12 -7.50 -17.18
N GLN A 303 37.37 -6.38 -16.50
CA GLN A 303 38.46 -6.28 -15.52
C GLN A 303 38.15 -7.07 -14.25
N HIS A 304 36.91 -7.03 -13.77
CA HIS A 304 36.46 -7.85 -12.64
C HIS A 304 36.54 -9.34 -12.97
N GLN A 305 36.07 -9.75 -14.14
CA GLN A 305 36.15 -11.14 -14.59
C GLN A 305 37.59 -11.64 -14.67
N ARG A 306 38.51 -10.85 -15.26
CA ARG A 306 39.94 -11.20 -15.29
C ARG A 306 40.57 -11.30 -13.90
N ARG A 307 40.13 -10.48 -12.94
CA ARG A 307 40.60 -10.57 -11.55
C ARG A 307 40.10 -11.84 -10.89
N ALA A 308 38.81 -12.14 -11.03
CA ALA A 308 38.19 -13.36 -10.52
C ALA A 308 38.81 -14.63 -11.14
N GLU A 309 39.07 -14.65 -12.45
CA GLU A 309 39.74 -15.77 -13.12
C GLU A 309 41.18 -15.96 -12.61
N ARG A 310 41.94 -14.88 -12.40
CA ARG A 310 43.30 -14.96 -11.84
C ARG A 310 43.28 -15.45 -10.40
N GLU A 311 42.32 -14.99 -9.61
CA GLU A 311 42.12 -15.43 -8.24
C GLU A 311 41.74 -16.90 -8.18
N TRP A 312 40.82 -17.35 -9.04
CA TRP A 312 40.43 -18.75 -9.19
C TRP A 312 41.61 -19.64 -9.58
N VAL A 313 42.39 -19.25 -10.60
CA VAL A 313 43.60 -20.00 -11.02
C VAL A 313 44.67 -20.01 -9.92
N MET A 314 44.70 -19.02 -9.04
CA MET A 314 45.65 -18.96 -7.91
C MET A 314 45.20 -19.82 -6.72
N MET A 315 43.89 -19.92 -6.49
CA MET A 315 43.27 -20.69 -5.39
C MET A 315 43.13 -22.18 -5.71
N ASP A 316 43.01 -22.56 -6.99
CA ASP A 316 42.88 -23.97 -7.41
C ASP A 316 44.20 -24.53 -7.96
N GLU A 317 44.80 -25.49 -7.25
CA GLU A 317 46.10 -26.07 -7.59
C GLU A 317 46.10 -26.77 -8.96
N ARG A 318 44.97 -27.39 -9.34
CA ARG A 318 44.82 -28.11 -10.61
C ARG A 318 44.73 -27.14 -11.80
N ALA A 319 43.95 -26.06 -11.67
CA ALA A 319 43.87 -24.99 -12.67
C ALA A 319 45.22 -24.27 -12.83
N LYS A 320 45.95 -24.05 -11.74
CA LYS A 320 47.30 -23.47 -11.76
C LYS A 320 48.29 -24.33 -12.53
N ALA A 321 48.29 -25.64 -12.28
CA ALA A 321 49.15 -26.60 -12.98
C ALA A 321 48.86 -26.64 -14.49
N LEU A 322 47.58 -26.66 -14.88
CA LEU A 322 47.15 -26.63 -16.29
C LEU A 322 47.55 -25.34 -17.01
N ALA A 323 47.41 -24.19 -16.34
CA ALA A 323 47.81 -22.89 -16.90
C ALA A 323 49.34 -22.81 -17.14
N LEU A 324 50.16 -23.32 -16.21
CA LEU A 324 51.62 -23.38 -16.36
C LEU A 324 52.05 -24.33 -17.48
N ALA A 325 51.42 -25.51 -17.57
CA ALA A 325 51.67 -26.48 -18.64
C ALA A 325 51.36 -25.87 -20.03
N SER A 326 50.22 -25.18 -20.18
CA SER A 326 49.86 -24.49 -21.43
C SER A 326 50.89 -23.42 -21.84
N LYS A 327 51.44 -22.68 -20.87
CA LYS A 327 52.47 -21.67 -21.10
C LYS A 327 53.80 -22.29 -21.55
N ALA A 328 54.18 -23.43 -20.96
CA ALA A 328 55.37 -24.18 -21.36
C ALA A 328 55.26 -24.68 -22.81
N THR A 329 54.12 -25.24 -23.20
CA THR A 329 53.87 -25.73 -24.57
C THR A 329 53.91 -24.60 -25.61
N LYS A 330 53.33 -23.44 -25.31
CA LYS A 330 53.42 -22.25 -26.18
C LYS A 330 54.86 -21.77 -26.35
N SER A 331 55.66 -21.76 -25.28
CA SER A 331 57.07 -21.38 -25.34
C SER A 331 57.95 -22.36 -26.12
N ALA A 332 57.61 -23.65 -26.10
CA ALA A 332 58.30 -24.70 -26.85
C ALA A 332 58.03 -24.59 -28.36
N ASN A 333 56.81 -24.19 -28.76
CA ASN A 333 56.45 -24.00 -30.17
C ASN A 333 57.07 -22.72 -30.77
N LEU A 334 57.25 -21.66 -29.97
CA LEU A 334 57.94 -20.43 -30.39
C LEU A 334 59.45 -20.60 -30.60
N ARG A 335 60.07 -21.67 -30.06
CA ARG A 335 61.50 -21.99 -30.26
C ARG A 335 61.75 -22.94 -31.43
N LYS A 336 60.71 -23.38 -32.14
CA LYS A 336 60.76 -24.29 -33.30
C LYS A 336 60.46 -23.61 -34.64
N LEU A 337 60.35 -22.28 -34.65
CA LEU A 337 60.29 -21.42 -35.84
C LEU A 337 61.61 -20.66 -35.96
#